data_AF-A0A0J9Y057-F1
#
_entry.id   AF-A0A0J9Y057-F1
#
_cell.length_a   1.000
_cell.length_b   1.000
_cell.length_c   1.000
_cell.angle_alpha   90.00
_cell.angle_beta   90.00
_cell.angle_gamma   90.00
#
_symmetry.space_group_name_H-M   'P 1'
#
loop_
_entity.id
_entity.type
_entity.pdbx_description
1 polymer ?
#
loop_
_entity_poly.entity_id
_entity_poly.type
_entity_poly.pdbx_seq_one_letter_code
_entity_poly.pdbx_strand_id
1 'polypeptide(L)'
;MPSEIIAVQFGQCGNQIGDAFWRALCAEHGIASNGVPIQSDLDAKDLKRVFFYQADDERYVPRAVLVDLEPRVINGIITSDYRTLYNMENIFMSKSGGGAGNNFASGYKQGREAQEALFDILEREAENSDYLEGFMLCHAIAGGTGSGMGSHALEKISDRFPKKLVQTYSVFPVMKKGEASDVVVQPYNSILTLARLIEHPNCVVVLDNTALHRIASENAPDSFTNYVRINSYSTVSWCNEYSTD
;
A
#
# COMPACT_ATOMS: atom_id res chain seq x y z
N MET A 1 6.33 15.34 -19.24
CA MET A 1 5.75 15.56 -17.92
C MET A 1 5.94 14.28 -17.15
N PRO A 2 6.32 14.33 -15.86
CA PRO A 2 6.53 13.12 -15.08
C PRO A 2 5.23 12.33 -14.99
N SER A 3 5.34 11.01 -15.08
CA SER A 3 4.22 10.10 -14.96
C SER A 3 3.81 9.95 -13.49
N GLU A 4 2.53 10.10 -13.19
CA GLU A 4 2.03 10.09 -11.81
C GLU A 4 1.42 8.74 -11.46
N ILE A 5 1.68 8.27 -10.24
CA ILE A 5 1.22 6.97 -9.76
C ILE A 5 0.41 7.16 -8.48
N ILE A 6 -0.76 6.52 -8.41
CA ILE A 6 -1.57 6.49 -7.19
C ILE A 6 -1.31 5.18 -6.45
N ALA A 7 -0.78 5.26 -5.23
CA ALA A 7 -0.60 4.10 -4.37
C ALA A 7 -1.88 3.82 -3.57
N VAL A 8 -2.40 2.60 -3.68
CA VAL A 8 -3.60 2.16 -2.95
C VAL A 8 -3.22 1.05 -1.98
N GLN A 9 -3.42 1.29 -0.68
CA GLN A 9 -2.94 0.43 0.40
C GLN A 9 -4.13 -0.25 1.05
N PHE A 10 -4.15 -1.58 1.08
CA PHE A 10 -5.27 -2.35 1.62
C PHE A 10 -4.90 -3.15 2.86
N GLY A 11 -5.67 -2.90 3.92
CA GLY A 11 -5.63 -3.62 5.19
C GLY A 11 -4.33 -3.41 5.96
N GLN A 12 -4.25 -4.06 7.12
CA GLN A 12 -3.15 -3.88 8.07
C GLN A 12 -1.76 -3.99 7.45
N CYS A 13 -1.49 -5.04 6.66
CA CYS A 13 -0.15 -5.26 6.09
C CYS A 13 0.19 -4.22 5.01
N GLY A 14 -0.75 -3.92 4.11
CA GLY A 14 -0.54 -2.93 3.05
C GLY A 14 -0.30 -1.53 3.62
N ASN A 15 -1.08 -1.13 4.63
CA ASN A 15 -0.94 0.18 5.29
C ASN A 15 0.38 0.29 6.07
N GLN A 16 0.87 -0.78 6.69
CA GLN A 16 2.16 -0.74 7.42
C GLN A 16 3.38 -0.69 6.49
N ILE A 17 3.35 -1.42 5.37
CA ILE A 17 4.42 -1.35 4.36
C ILE A 17 4.38 0.01 3.66
N GLY A 18 3.17 0.45 3.33
CA GLY A 18 2.90 1.77 2.80
C GLY A 18 3.48 2.89 3.65
N ASP A 19 3.21 2.89 4.96
CA ASP A 19 3.75 3.90 5.87
C ASP A 19 5.28 3.86 5.95
N ALA A 20 5.89 2.67 5.99
CA ALA A 20 7.34 2.54 5.96
C ALA A 20 7.95 3.09 4.65
N PHE A 21 7.28 2.87 3.52
CA PHE A 21 7.68 3.37 2.22
C PHE A 21 7.66 4.88 2.12
N TRP A 22 6.54 5.51 2.52
CA TRP A 22 6.43 6.96 2.46
C TRP A 22 7.43 7.64 3.38
N ARG A 23 7.73 7.06 4.54
CA ARG A 23 8.78 7.56 5.44
C ARG A 23 10.17 7.49 4.80
N ALA A 24 10.48 6.37 4.13
CA ALA A 24 11.76 6.20 3.45
C ALA A 24 11.92 7.20 2.30
N LEU A 25 10.89 7.34 1.46
CA LEU A 25 10.88 8.34 0.38
C LEU A 25 11.02 9.78 0.91
N CYS A 26 10.35 10.10 2.02
CA CYS A 26 10.50 11.41 2.64
C CYS A 26 11.94 11.65 3.10
N ALA A 27 12.58 10.65 3.72
CA ALA A 27 13.97 10.75 4.15
C ALA A 27 14.94 10.90 2.97
N GLU A 28 14.72 10.15 1.89
CA GLU A 28 15.54 10.20 0.66
C GLU A 28 15.42 11.54 -0.06
N HIS A 29 14.21 12.08 -0.16
CA HIS A 29 13.93 13.34 -0.84
C HIS A 29 14.03 14.59 0.06
N GLY A 30 14.49 14.44 1.30
CA GLY A 30 14.65 15.54 2.24
C GLY A 30 13.34 16.25 2.60
N ILE A 31 12.25 15.50 2.71
CA ILE A 31 10.92 15.97 3.12
C ILE A 31 10.72 15.66 4.61
N ALA A 32 10.35 16.66 5.39
CA ALA A 32 10.05 16.48 6.81
C ALA A 32 8.73 15.70 7.00
N SER A 33 8.48 15.20 8.21
CA SER A 33 7.28 14.41 8.51
C SER A 33 5.96 15.17 8.33
N ASN A 34 6.01 16.50 8.22
CA ASN A 34 4.88 17.36 7.94
C ASN A 34 4.71 17.72 6.45
N GLY A 35 5.52 17.13 5.56
CA GLY A 35 5.51 17.39 4.12
C GLY A 35 6.34 18.60 3.69
N VAL A 36 6.96 19.34 4.61
CA VAL A 36 7.77 20.53 4.28
C VAL A 36 9.17 20.10 3.82
N PRO A 37 9.69 20.61 2.69
CA PRO A 37 11.05 20.32 2.25
C PRO A 37 12.11 20.92 3.20
N ILE A 38 13.13 20.14 3.55
CA ILE A 38 14.21 20.50 4.49
C ILE A 38 15.35 21.27 3.78
N GLN A 39 15.56 21.03 2.48
CA GLN A 39 16.55 21.74 1.65
C GLN A 39 15.90 22.30 0.39
N SER A 40 16.30 23.52 0.00
CA SER A 40 15.77 24.28 -1.14
C SER A 40 16.30 23.82 -2.50
N ASP A 41 17.48 23.18 -2.54
CA ASP A 41 18.10 22.73 -3.77
C ASP A 41 17.95 21.23 -3.92
N LEU A 42 16.94 20.82 -4.69
CA LEU A 42 16.85 19.46 -5.19
C LEU A 42 16.50 19.52 -6.67
N ASP A 43 17.52 19.29 -7.49
CA ASP A 43 17.42 18.90 -8.91
C ASP A 43 16.52 17.66 -9.12
N ALA A 44 16.06 17.01 -8.05
CA ALA A 44 15.05 15.94 -8.01
C ALA A 44 13.59 16.42 -8.17
N LYS A 45 13.34 17.52 -8.91
CA LYS A 45 11.96 18.00 -9.16
C LYS A 45 11.09 16.96 -9.86
N ASP A 46 11.68 16.10 -10.69
CA ASP A 46 10.92 15.17 -11.52
C ASP A 46 10.49 13.90 -10.76
N LEU A 47 11.36 13.29 -9.95
CA LEU A 47 11.02 12.12 -9.11
C LEU A 47 10.00 12.44 -8.02
N LYS A 48 10.07 13.64 -7.42
CA LYS A 48 9.11 14.09 -6.41
C LYS A 48 7.68 14.14 -6.95
N ARG A 49 7.50 14.53 -8.22
CA ARG A 49 6.19 14.72 -8.83
C ARG A 49 5.48 13.41 -9.17
N VAL A 50 6.21 12.31 -9.33
CA VAL A 50 5.65 10.99 -9.59
C VAL A 50 4.77 10.53 -8.41
N PHE A 51 5.31 10.67 -7.20
CA PHE A 51 4.69 10.11 -5.98
C PHE A 51 4.01 11.15 -5.09
N PHE A 52 4.40 12.42 -5.18
CA PHE A 52 3.86 13.50 -4.38
C PHE A 52 3.22 14.57 -5.27
N TYR A 53 2.11 15.14 -4.82
CA TYR A 53 1.64 16.42 -5.31
C TYR A 53 2.03 17.53 -4.32
N GLN A 54 2.18 18.74 -4.84
CA GLN A 54 2.50 19.92 -4.03
C GLN A 54 1.19 20.65 -3.72
N ALA A 55 0.86 20.75 -2.44
CA ALA A 55 -0.30 21.52 -1.98
C ALA A 55 -0.01 23.03 -2.03
N ASP A 56 -1.08 23.83 -1.93
CA ASP A 56 -1.02 25.30 -2.01
C ASP A 56 -0.12 25.96 -0.94
N ASP A 57 0.18 25.25 0.14
CA ASP A 57 1.04 25.70 1.23
C ASP A 57 2.46 25.11 1.17
N GLU A 58 2.90 24.73 -0.02
CA GLU A 58 4.26 24.25 -0.32
C GLU A 58 4.60 22.91 0.34
N ARG A 59 3.60 22.19 0.85
CA ARG A 59 3.76 20.84 1.40
C ARG A 59 3.65 19.78 0.29
N TYR A 60 4.55 18.80 0.34
CA TYR A 60 4.44 17.60 -0.47
C TYR A 60 3.53 16.59 0.21
N VAL A 61 2.47 16.20 -0.49
CA VAL A 61 1.48 15.23 -0.04
C VAL A 61 1.58 13.97 -0.90
N PRO A 62 1.69 12.77 -0.31
CA PRO A 62 1.71 11.52 -1.06
C PRO A 62 0.40 11.31 -1.85
N ARG A 63 0.51 10.84 -3.09
CA ARG A 63 -0.60 10.30 -3.88
C ARG A 63 -0.96 8.89 -3.37
N ALA A 64 -1.44 8.83 -2.13
CA ALA A 64 -1.71 7.59 -1.42
C ALA A 64 -3.17 7.52 -0.93
N VAL A 65 -3.82 6.38 -1.18
CA VAL A 65 -5.15 6.03 -0.66
C VAL A 65 -5.01 4.89 0.33
N LEU A 66 -5.39 5.14 1.58
CA LEU A 66 -5.28 4.16 2.66
C LEU A 66 -6.65 3.57 2.93
N VAL A 67 -6.76 2.25 2.87
CA VAL A 67 -8.01 1.53 3.00
C VAL A 67 -7.88 0.49 4.11
N ASP A 68 -8.70 0.60 5.15
CA ASP A 68 -8.81 -0.45 6.15
C ASP A 68 -10.24 -0.60 6.67
N LEU A 69 -10.60 -1.83 7.02
CA LEU A 69 -11.85 -2.13 7.72
C LEU A 69 -11.65 -2.05 9.24
N GLU A 70 -10.40 -2.06 9.71
CA GLU A 70 -10.05 -1.94 11.12
C GLU A 70 -9.31 -0.62 11.38
N PRO A 71 -9.70 0.15 12.42
CA PRO A 71 -9.11 1.47 12.64
C PRO A 71 -7.71 1.41 13.26
N ARG A 72 -7.23 0.23 13.71
CA ARG A 72 -6.03 0.12 14.54
C ARG A 72 -4.78 0.67 13.87
N VAL A 73 -4.52 0.29 12.61
CA VAL A 73 -3.30 0.70 11.90
C VAL A 73 -3.40 2.15 11.46
N ILE A 74 -4.52 2.52 10.87
CA ILE A 74 -4.77 3.90 10.42
C ILE A 74 -4.71 4.88 11.60
N ASN A 75 -5.29 4.56 12.75
CA ASN A 75 -5.15 5.39 13.95
C ASN A 75 -3.70 5.52 14.42
N GLY A 76 -2.89 4.47 14.25
CA GLY A 76 -1.44 4.54 14.52
C GLY A 76 -0.74 5.56 13.63
N ILE A 77 -1.11 5.63 12.34
CA ILE A 77 -0.57 6.60 11.39
C ILE A 77 -1.04 8.03 11.74
N ILE A 78 -2.34 8.21 12.01
CA ILE A 78 -2.95 9.52 12.33
C ILE A 78 -2.45 10.09 13.67
N THR A 79 -2.01 9.24 14.60
CA THR A 79 -1.41 9.67 15.88
C THR A 79 0.10 9.84 15.80
N SER A 80 0.73 9.45 14.69
CA SER A 80 2.18 9.59 14.50
C SER A 80 2.57 11.00 14.05
N ASP A 81 3.88 11.26 14.06
CA ASP A 81 4.47 12.52 13.57
C ASP A 81 4.22 12.76 12.07
N TYR A 82 3.81 11.73 11.33
CA TYR A 82 3.51 11.76 9.89
C TYR A 82 2.04 12.01 9.59
N ARG A 83 1.19 12.24 10.60
CA ARG A 83 -0.26 12.46 10.39
C ARG A 83 -0.58 13.58 9.40
N THR A 84 0.27 14.61 9.37
CA THR A 84 0.09 15.80 8.52
C THR A 84 0.64 15.63 7.12
N LEU A 85 1.36 14.52 6.86
CA LEU A 85 1.86 14.17 5.53
C LEU A 85 0.71 13.72 4.63
N TYR A 86 -0.22 12.91 5.15
CA TYR A 86 -1.30 12.32 4.38
C TYR A 86 -2.50 13.26 4.25
N ASN A 87 -3.18 13.19 3.11
CA ASN A 87 -4.50 13.78 2.96
C ASN A 87 -5.53 12.90 3.67
N MET A 88 -6.20 13.44 4.69
CA MET A 88 -7.21 12.73 5.47
C MET A 88 -8.42 12.33 4.63
N GLU A 89 -8.69 13.03 3.53
CA GLU A 89 -9.78 12.67 2.62
C GLU A 89 -9.46 11.42 1.78
N ASN A 90 -8.20 11.01 1.73
CA ASN A 90 -7.75 9.80 1.00
C ASN A 90 -7.72 8.56 1.89
N ILE A 91 -8.22 8.67 3.13
CA ILE A 91 -8.28 7.57 4.07
C ILE A 91 -9.71 7.05 4.12
N PHE A 92 -9.89 5.82 3.66
CA PHE A 92 -11.13 5.08 3.82
C PHE A 92 -11.07 4.18 5.06
N MET A 93 -12.00 4.39 5.98
CA MET A 93 -12.25 3.50 7.12
C MET A 93 -13.72 3.06 7.16
N SER A 94 -13.95 1.78 7.42
CA SER A 94 -15.32 1.27 7.59
C SER A 94 -15.99 1.83 8.85
N LYS A 95 -17.19 2.38 8.69
CA LYS A 95 -18.02 2.90 9.80
C LYS A 95 -18.51 1.81 10.75
N SER A 96 -18.61 0.56 10.28
CA SER A 96 -19.09 -0.56 11.09
C SER A 96 -18.01 -1.13 12.02
N GLY A 97 -16.72 -0.82 11.78
CA GLY A 97 -15.58 -1.23 12.61
C GLY A 97 -15.36 -2.75 12.73
N GLY A 98 -16.17 -3.56 12.05
CA GLY A 98 -16.05 -5.00 12.02
C GLY A 98 -15.12 -5.40 10.90
N GLY A 99 -13.83 -5.57 11.21
CA GLY A 99 -12.84 -6.05 10.25
C GLY A 99 -13.29 -7.31 9.50
N ALA A 100 -12.60 -7.64 8.41
CA ALA A 100 -12.94 -8.81 7.61
C ALA A 100 -12.74 -10.17 8.34
N GLY A 101 -12.12 -10.17 9.53
CA GLY A 101 -11.98 -11.37 10.37
C GLY A 101 -11.20 -12.50 9.69
N ASN A 102 -10.17 -12.16 8.91
CA ASN A 102 -9.41 -13.09 8.07
C ASN A 102 -10.27 -13.90 7.08
N ASN A 103 -11.45 -13.41 6.69
CA ASN A 103 -12.32 -14.08 5.73
C ASN A 103 -12.38 -13.29 4.42
N PHE A 104 -11.89 -13.89 3.33
CA PHE A 104 -11.95 -13.32 1.98
C PHE A 104 -13.35 -12.88 1.59
N ALA A 105 -14.37 -13.73 1.78
CA ALA A 105 -15.73 -13.43 1.36
C ALA A 105 -16.33 -12.24 2.15
N SER A 106 -15.98 -12.12 3.43
CA SER A 106 -16.36 -10.95 4.24
C SER A 106 -15.71 -9.67 3.70
N GLY A 107 -14.40 -9.70 3.45
CA GLY A 107 -13.66 -8.57 2.88
C GLY A 107 -14.19 -8.17 1.49
N TYR A 108 -14.49 -9.15 0.64
CA TYR A 108 -15.02 -8.92 -0.71
C TYR A 108 -16.43 -8.30 -0.67
N LYS A 109 -17.31 -8.81 0.20
CA LYS A 109 -18.64 -8.22 0.41
C LYS A 109 -18.55 -6.78 0.92
N GLN A 110 -17.71 -6.52 1.92
CA GLN A 110 -17.50 -5.18 2.45
C GLN A 110 -16.86 -4.24 1.40
N GLY A 111 -15.97 -4.76 0.54
CA GLY A 111 -15.43 -4.04 -0.60
C GLY A 111 -16.49 -3.61 -1.61
N ARG A 112 -17.52 -4.43 -1.83
CA ARG A 112 -18.68 -4.06 -2.67
C ARG A 112 -19.52 -2.95 -2.04
N GLU A 113 -19.74 -3.01 -0.73
CA GLU A 113 -20.50 -1.99 0.01
C GLU A 113 -19.74 -0.65 0.06
N ALA A 114 -18.41 -0.71 0.16
CA ALA A 114 -17.52 0.45 0.19
C ALA A 114 -17.12 0.99 -1.20
N GLN A 115 -17.57 0.34 -2.28
CA GLN A 115 -17.09 0.62 -3.63
C GLN A 115 -17.28 2.07 -4.03
N GLU A 116 -18.48 2.63 -3.83
CA GLU A 116 -18.78 4.01 -4.24
C GLU A 116 -17.82 5.00 -3.57
N ALA A 117 -17.72 4.95 -2.23
CA ALA A 117 -16.81 5.82 -1.48
C ALA A 117 -15.33 5.64 -1.85
N LEU A 118 -14.88 4.41 -2.11
CA LEU A 118 -13.49 4.17 -2.52
C LEU A 118 -13.21 4.75 -3.91
N PHE A 119 -14.15 4.59 -4.85
CA PHE A 119 -13.99 5.11 -6.20
C PHE A 119 -14.11 6.63 -6.26
N ASP A 120 -14.94 7.26 -5.43
CA ASP A 120 -14.98 8.73 -5.32
C ASP A 120 -13.60 9.28 -4.91
N ILE A 121 -12.91 8.63 -3.98
CA ILE A 121 -11.55 9.02 -3.56
C ILE A 121 -10.56 8.81 -4.71
N LEU A 122 -10.58 7.64 -5.36
CA LEU A 122 -9.66 7.32 -6.46
C LEU A 122 -9.85 8.25 -7.67
N GLU A 123 -11.09 8.58 -8.00
CA GLU A 123 -11.42 9.50 -9.10
C GLU A 123 -10.98 10.91 -8.79
N ARG A 124 -11.20 11.41 -7.57
CA ARG A 124 -10.67 12.71 -7.16
C ARG A 124 -9.15 12.78 -7.28
N GLU A 125 -8.45 11.73 -6.84
CA GLU A 125 -6.99 11.68 -6.95
C GLU A 125 -6.50 11.56 -8.40
N ALA A 126 -7.25 10.83 -9.24
CA ALA A 126 -6.97 10.73 -10.67
C ALA A 126 -7.22 12.06 -11.41
N GLU A 127 -8.25 12.82 -11.02
CA GLU A 127 -8.57 14.15 -11.56
C GLU A 127 -7.54 15.20 -11.10
N ASN A 128 -7.00 15.06 -9.89
CA ASN A 128 -5.89 15.86 -9.36
C ASN A 128 -4.52 15.51 -9.99
N SER A 129 -4.49 14.59 -10.96
CA SER A 129 -3.27 14.15 -11.64
C SER A 129 -3.26 14.69 -13.08
N ASP A 130 -2.22 15.45 -13.44
CA ASP A 130 -2.04 15.97 -14.81
C ASP A 130 -1.82 14.82 -15.81
N TYR A 131 -1.06 13.80 -15.39
CA TYR A 131 -0.77 12.60 -16.21
C TYR A 131 -0.68 11.35 -15.33
N LEU A 132 -1.84 10.79 -15.01
CA LEU A 132 -1.93 9.50 -14.33
C LEU A 132 -1.40 8.37 -15.25
N GLU A 133 -0.34 7.69 -14.86
CA GLU A 133 0.18 6.51 -15.55
C GLU A 133 -0.50 5.23 -15.06
N GLY A 134 -0.66 5.10 -13.74
CA GLY A 134 -1.15 3.86 -13.17
C GLY A 134 -1.46 3.87 -11.68
N PHE A 135 -1.89 2.70 -11.23
CA PHE A 135 -2.18 2.39 -9.85
C PHE A 135 -1.20 1.35 -9.33
N MET A 136 -0.75 1.57 -8.11
CA MET A 136 0.15 0.69 -7.38
C MET A 136 -0.60 0.16 -6.16
N LEU A 137 -0.96 -1.12 -6.15
CA LEU A 137 -1.75 -1.70 -5.07
C LEU A 137 -0.83 -2.45 -4.10
N CYS A 138 -0.82 -2.07 -2.83
CA CYS A 138 -0.09 -2.80 -1.78
C CYS A 138 -1.07 -3.53 -0.86
N HIS A 139 -0.97 -4.86 -0.80
CA HIS A 139 -1.90 -5.68 -0.03
C HIS A 139 -1.30 -7.03 0.38
N ALA A 140 -1.88 -7.67 1.39
CA ALA A 140 -1.54 -9.05 1.76
C ALA A 140 -2.52 -10.05 1.14
N ILE A 141 -1.98 -11.16 0.61
CA ILE A 141 -2.81 -12.19 -0.06
C ILE A 141 -3.59 -13.07 0.91
N ALA A 142 -3.17 -13.13 2.17
CA ALA A 142 -3.72 -14.06 3.16
C ALA A 142 -4.63 -13.39 4.21
N GLY A 143 -4.62 -12.05 4.30
CA GLY A 143 -5.43 -11.29 5.27
C GLY A 143 -6.84 -11.02 4.76
N GLY A 144 -7.84 -10.85 5.64
CA GLY A 144 -9.24 -10.68 5.20
C GLY A 144 -9.51 -9.44 4.34
N THR A 145 -9.06 -8.27 4.80
CA THR A 145 -9.23 -6.99 4.08
C THR A 145 -8.35 -6.93 2.85
N GLY A 146 -7.04 -7.20 3.00
CA GLY A 146 -6.07 -7.15 1.90
C GLY A 146 -6.37 -8.15 0.77
N SER A 147 -6.89 -9.33 1.09
CA SER A 147 -7.32 -10.31 0.08
C SER A 147 -8.67 -9.93 -0.52
N GLY A 148 -9.74 -9.98 0.27
CA GLY A 148 -11.11 -9.85 -0.23
C GLY A 148 -11.43 -8.47 -0.80
N MET A 149 -11.19 -7.42 -0.01
CA MET A 149 -11.47 -6.05 -0.45
C MET A 149 -10.47 -5.61 -1.53
N GLY A 150 -9.20 -5.99 -1.38
CA GLY A 150 -8.16 -5.71 -2.38
C GLY A 150 -8.47 -6.36 -3.74
N SER A 151 -8.91 -7.63 -3.76
CA SER A 151 -9.33 -8.30 -4.99
C SER A 151 -10.55 -7.64 -5.64
N HIS A 152 -11.56 -7.26 -4.86
CA HIS A 152 -12.73 -6.53 -5.41
C HIS A 152 -12.32 -5.17 -6.00
N ALA A 153 -11.46 -4.43 -5.31
CA ALA A 153 -10.97 -3.15 -5.80
C ALA A 153 -10.13 -3.32 -7.08
N LEU A 154 -9.27 -4.33 -7.13
CA LEU A 154 -8.45 -4.66 -8.30
C LEU A 154 -9.30 -4.96 -9.54
N GLU A 155 -10.34 -5.78 -9.40
CA GLU A 155 -11.32 -6.05 -10.45
C GLU A 155 -11.91 -4.75 -11.00
N LYS A 156 -12.36 -3.87 -10.11
CA LYS A 156 -13.05 -2.63 -10.50
C LYS A 156 -12.12 -1.55 -11.03
N ILE A 157 -10.88 -1.46 -10.54
CA ILE A 157 -9.87 -0.53 -11.06
C ILE A 157 -9.51 -0.92 -12.49
N SER A 158 -9.30 -2.22 -12.74
CA SER A 158 -9.06 -2.74 -14.10
C SER A 158 -10.23 -2.46 -15.05
N ASP A 159 -11.48 -2.59 -14.57
CA ASP A 159 -12.68 -2.30 -15.37
C ASP A 159 -12.81 -0.79 -15.69
N ARG A 160 -12.59 0.08 -14.70
CA ARG A 160 -12.85 1.53 -14.79
C ARG A 160 -11.70 2.32 -15.41
N PHE A 161 -10.47 1.85 -15.24
CA PHE A 161 -9.26 2.47 -15.78
C PHE A 161 -8.50 1.52 -16.73
N PRO A 162 -9.12 1.01 -17.82
CA PRO A 162 -8.56 -0.06 -18.64
C PRO A 162 -7.31 0.34 -19.44
N LYS A 163 -7.00 1.65 -19.52
CA LYS A 163 -5.82 2.18 -20.22
C LYS A 163 -4.66 2.50 -19.27
N LYS A 164 -4.85 2.36 -17.96
CA LYS A 164 -3.85 2.68 -16.94
C LYS A 164 -3.15 1.41 -16.50
N LEU A 165 -1.87 1.52 -16.15
CA LEU A 165 -1.12 0.39 -15.63
C LEU A 165 -1.60 0.06 -14.22
N VAL A 166 -1.77 -1.22 -13.92
CA VAL A 166 -2.10 -1.72 -12.59
C VAL A 166 -1.01 -2.69 -12.16
N GLN A 167 -0.20 -2.27 -11.18
CA GLN A 167 0.84 -3.09 -10.59
C GLN A 167 0.49 -3.41 -9.14
N THR A 168 0.67 -4.65 -8.71
CA THR A 168 0.42 -5.05 -7.33
C THR A 168 1.71 -5.45 -6.63
N TYR A 169 1.81 -5.08 -5.35
CA TYR A 169 2.84 -5.49 -4.43
C TYR A 169 2.16 -6.38 -3.40
N SER A 170 2.22 -7.67 -3.69
CA SER A 170 1.41 -8.68 -3.02
C SER A 170 2.29 -9.41 -2.01
N VAL A 171 1.95 -9.25 -0.73
CA VAL A 171 2.69 -9.85 0.38
C VAL A 171 2.20 -11.25 0.64
N PHE A 172 3.11 -12.21 0.48
CA PHE A 172 2.87 -13.62 0.74
C PHE A 172 3.06 -13.92 2.23
N PRO A 173 2.21 -14.79 2.81
CA PRO A 173 2.34 -15.16 4.21
C PRO A 173 3.64 -15.93 4.44
N VAL A 174 4.10 -15.95 5.69
CA VAL A 174 5.23 -16.78 6.09
C VAL A 174 4.81 -18.25 6.03
N MET A 175 5.48 -19.03 5.17
CA MET A 175 5.25 -20.46 5.02
C MET A 175 6.41 -21.21 5.67
N LYS A 176 6.43 -21.29 7.00
CA LYS A 176 7.42 -22.12 7.69
C LYS A 176 7.08 -23.60 7.50
N LYS A 177 8.03 -24.39 7.00
CA LYS A 177 7.89 -25.84 6.91
C LYS A 177 7.65 -26.41 8.31
N GLY A 178 6.45 -26.94 8.55
CA GLY A 178 6.09 -27.66 9.78
C GLY A 178 5.36 -26.83 10.85
N GLU A 179 5.18 -25.52 10.66
CA GLU A 179 4.34 -24.69 11.54
C GLU A 179 3.10 -24.23 10.76
N ALA A 180 1.91 -24.60 11.23
CA ALA A 180 0.67 -24.05 10.69
C ALA A 180 0.59 -22.56 11.08
N SER A 181 0.19 -21.69 10.17
CA SER A 181 -0.13 -20.30 10.53
C SER A 181 -1.25 -20.29 11.58
N ASP A 182 -1.24 -19.32 12.49
CA ASP A 182 -2.31 -19.13 13.50
C ASP A 182 -3.71 -18.98 12.88
N VAL A 183 -3.78 -18.69 11.57
CA VAL A 183 -5.00 -18.51 10.80
C VAL A 183 -5.17 -19.67 9.82
N VAL A 184 -6.09 -20.58 10.15
CA VAL A 184 -6.36 -21.80 9.35
C VAL A 184 -6.91 -21.52 7.94
N VAL A 185 -7.49 -20.34 7.72
CA VAL A 185 -8.12 -19.95 6.44
C VAL A 185 -7.15 -19.27 5.46
N GLN A 186 -5.87 -19.06 5.83
CA GLN A 186 -4.90 -18.39 4.95
C GLN A 186 -4.75 -19.04 3.56
N PRO A 187 -4.69 -20.39 3.41
CA PRO A 187 -4.58 -21.00 2.10
C PRO A 187 -5.77 -20.67 1.19
N TYR A 188 -6.98 -20.65 1.75
CA TYR A 188 -8.20 -20.30 1.00
C TYR A 188 -8.15 -18.84 0.52
N ASN A 189 -7.83 -17.91 1.41
CA ASN A 189 -7.72 -16.48 1.05
C ASN A 189 -6.65 -16.28 -0.04
N SER A 190 -5.51 -16.96 0.08
CA SER A 190 -4.40 -16.84 -0.86
C SER A 190 -4.80 -17.31 -2.25
N ILE A 191 -5.42 -18.50 -2.37
CA ILE A 191 -5.84 -19.05 -3.67
C ILE A 191 -6.89 -18.15 -4.34
N LEU A 192 -7.87 -17.65 -3.59
CA LEU A 192 -8.90 -16.75 -4.12
C LEU A 192 -8.29 -15.42 -4.60
N THR A 193 -7.32 -14.89 -3.86
CA THR A 193 -6.60 -13.68 -4.26
C THR A 193 -5.76 -13.92 -5.51
N LEU A 194 -5.03 -15.03 -5.56
CA LEU A 194 -4.16 -15.39 -6.69
C LEU A 194 -4.95 -15.52 -7.99
N ALA A 195 -6.16 -16.08 -7.95
CA ALA A 195 -7.02 -16.14 -9.13
C ALA A 195 -7.26 -14.76 -9.74
N ARG A 196 -7.40 -13.70 -8.92
CA ARG A 196 -7.59 -12.32 -9.39
C ARG A 196 -6.30 -11.62 -9.79
N LEU A 197 -5.21 -11.94 -9.11
CA LEU A 197 -3.88 -11.43 -9.47
C LEU A 197 -3.40 -11.97 -10.83
N ILE A 198 -3.93 -13.09 -11.32
CA ILE A 198 -3.63 -13.60 -12.66
C ILE A 198 -4.43 -12.86 -13.74
N GLU A 199 -5.65 -12.43 -13.43
CA GLU A 199 -6.61 -11.95 -14.44
C GLU A 199 -6.58 -10.42 -14.65
N HIS A 200 -6.37 -9.64 -13.59
CA HIS A 200 -6.64 -8.20 -13.59
C HIS A 200 -5.42 -7.26 -13.64
N PRO A 201 -4.31 -7.50 -12.91
CA PRO A 201 -3.19 -6.58 -12.94
C PRO A 201 -2.27 -6.84 -14.14
N ASN A 202 -1.53 -5.83 -14.56
CA ASN A 202 -0.51 -5.96 -15.60
C ASN A 202 0.78 -6.61 -15.06
N CYS A 203 1.11 -6.35 -13.80
CA CYS A 203 2.31 -6.89 -13.15
C CYS A 203 2.03 -7.17 -11.66
N VAL A 204 2.59 -8.26 -11.15
CA VAL A 204 2.50 -8.67 -9.75
C VAL A 204 3.91 -8.85 -9.21
N VAL A 205 4.28 -8.00 -8.25
CA VAL A 205 5.52 -8.12 -7.49
C VAL A 205 5.24 -8.95 -6.24
N VAL A 206 5.91 -10.09 -6.16
CA VAL A 206 5.74 -11.05 -5.07
C VAL A 206 6.71 -10.71 -3.94
N LEU A 207 6.17 -10.34 -2.78
CA LEU A 207 6.94 -10.10 -1.57
C LEU A 207 6.81 -11.29 -0.62
N ASP A 208 7.80 -12.19 -0.61
CA ASP A 208 7.82 -13.35 0.27
C ASP A 208 8.33 -12.98 1.66
N ASN A 209 7.41 -12.88 2.64
CA ASN A 209 7.77 -12.61 4.01
C ASN A 209 8.73 -13.66 4.60
N THR A 210 8.68 -14.92 4.17
CA THR A 210 9.60 -15.96 4.66
C THR A 210 11.05 -15.62 4.27
N ALA A 211 11.25 -15.23 3.01
CA ALA A 211 12.55 -14.79 2.52
C ALA A 211 12.99 -13.49 3.19
N LEU A 212 12.09 -12.51 3.35
CA LEU A 212 12.39 -11.25 4.03
C LEU A 212 12.75 -11.46 5.51
N HIS A 213 12.05 -12.35 6.21
CA HIS A 213 12.37 -12.74 7.58
C HIS A 213 13.77 -13.39 7.66
N ARG A 214 14.09 -14.29 6.72
CA ARG A 214 15.41 -14.93 6.67
C ARG A 214 16.51 -13.90 6.48
N ILE A 215 16.36 -13.01 5.49
CA ILE A 215 17.33 -11.94 5.21
C ILE A 215 17.49 -11.01 6.41
N ALA A 216 16.38 -10.65 7.07
CA ALA A 216 16.42 -9.81 8.26
C ALA A 216 17.15 -10.49 9.43
N SER A 217 17.01 -11.82 9.58
CA SER A 217 17.71 -12.59 10.61
C SER A 217 19.20 -12.82 10.30
N GLU A 218 19.57 -12.94 9.03
CA GLU A 218 20.97 -13.14 8.59
C GLU A 218 21.79 -11.85 8.73
N ASN A 219 21.18 -10.70 8.44
CA ASN A 219 21.88 -9.41 8.46
C ASN A 219 21.92 -8.73 9.85
N ALA A 220 21.16 -9.22 10.84
CA ALA A 220 21.17 -8.69 12.20
C ALA A 220 20.82 -9.78 13.23
N PRO A 221 21.81 -10.35 13.94
CA PRO A 221 21.61 -11.44 14.90
C PRO A 221 20.91 -11.04 16.22
N ASP A 222 20.58 -9.76 16.42
CA ASP A 222 19.89 -9.31 17.63
C ASP A 222 18.38 -9.62 17.60
N SER A 223 17.90 -10.09 18.74
CA SER A 223 16.64 -10.80 19.06
C SER A 223 15.30 -10.10 18.75
N PHE A 224 15.24 -9.14 17.83
CA PHE A 224 14.01 -8.47 17.42
C PHE A 224 13.93 -8.30 15.89
N THR A 225 13.66 -9.39 15.17
CA THR A 225 13.07 -9.33 13.82
C THR A 225 11.62 -8.82 13.93
N ASN A 226 11.48 -7.50 14.06
CA ASN A 226 10.18 -6.84 14.17
C ASN A 226 9.63 -6.52 12.77
N TYR A 227 8.30 -6.50 12.60
CA TYR A 227 7.62 -6.18 11.33
C TYR A 227 8.14 -4.89 10.68
N VAL A 228 8.59 -3.93 11.48
CA VAL A 228 9.23 -2.67 11.05
C VAL A 228 10.42 -2.91 10.09
N ARG A 229 11.27 -3.91 10.35
CA ARG A 229 12.43 -4.20 9.49
C ARG A 229 12.06 -4.92 8.20
N ILE A 230 11.12 -5.85 8.26
CA ILE A 230 10.61 -6.55 7.07
C ILE A 230 9.97 -5.53 6.14
N ASN A 231 9.18 -4.62 6.71
CA ASN A 231 8.60 -3.52 5.96
C ASN A 231 9.69 -2.64 5.35
N SER A 232 10.79 -2.36 6.06
CA SER A 232 11.91 -1.62 5.47
C SER A 232 12.57 -2.34 4.28
N TYR A 233 12.70 -3.67 4.30
CA TYR A 233 13.22 -4.42 3.15
C TYR A 233 12.23 -4.44 1.98
N SER A 234 10.93 -4.63 2.25
CA SER A 234 9.87 -4.50 1.24
C SER A 234 9.87 -3.11 0.61
N THR A 235 10.08 -2.08 1.42
CA THR A 235 10.24 -0.69 0.99
C THR A 235 11.45 -0.51 0.09
N VAL A 236 12.62 -1.10 0.42
CA VAL A 236 13.80 -1.03 -0.45
C VAL A 236 13.55 -1.70 -1.80
N SER A 237 12.88 -2.86 -1.83
CA SER A 237 12.46 -3.47 -3.10
C SER A 237 11.52 -2.55 -3.88
N TRP A 238 10.63 -1.84 -3.17
CA TRP A 238 9.72 -0.89 -3.77
C TRP A 238 10.43 0.32 -4.38
N CYS A 239 11.40 0.91 -3.68
CA CYS A 239 12.18 2.06 -4.18
C CYS A 239 13.15 1.68 -5.31
N ASN A 240 13.75 0.49 -5.27
CA ASN A 240 14.74 0.06 -6.27
C ASN A 240 14.12 -0.20 -7.66
N GLU A 241 12.84 -0.59 -7.73
CA GLU A 241 12.14 -0.77 -9.01
C GLU A 241 11.91 0.56 -9.77
N TYR A 242 11.93 1.69 -9.06
CA TYR A 242 11.78 3.04 -9.65
C TYR A 242 13.09 3.83 -9.72
N SER A 243 14.21 3.26 -9.27
CA SER A 243 15.55 3.89 -9.30
C SER A 243 16.42 3.45 -10.48
N THR A 244 15.91 2.60 -11.37
CA THR A 244 16.59 2.24 -12.62
C THR A 244 16.09 3.11 -13.77
N ASP A 245 16.59 4.34 -13.82
CA ASP A 245 16.97 5.09 -15.03
C ASP A 245 17.85 6.29 -14.67
#